data_AF-A0A3D0MZ77-F1
#
_entry.id   AF-A0A3D0MZ77-F1
#
_cell.length_a   1.000
_cell.length_b   1.000
_cell.length_c   1.000
_cell.angle_alpha   90.00
_cell.angle_beta   90.00
_cell.angle_gamma   90.00
#
_symmetry.space_group_name_H-M   'P 1'
#
loop_
_entity.id
_entity.type
_entity.pdbx_description
1 polymer ?
#
loop_
_entity_poly.entity_id
_entity_poly.type
_entity_poly.pdbx_seq_one_letter_code
_entity_poly.pdbx_strand_id
1 'polypeptide(L)'
;MKPTEDLFELINSLTKSEKRYFRIYSSLLSGKRKQEMNYLKLFNEIEKQCKTGIYDEKKIKEKFKGNNFIKQLTFTKNYLYNLILKSLFNFYSDNSPDFISALGVFKQRLLYKKGLYNQYFRGFKSVNLNLEKYERYGQLTDNLKTVSYTHLRAHET
;
A
#
# COMPACT_ATOMS: atom_id res chain seq x y z
N MET A 1 -12.17 16.13 -0.51
CA MET A 1 -10.75 16.07 -0.92
C MET A 1 -10.54 17.07 -2.03
N LYS A 2 -9.52 17.92 -1.93
CA LYS A 2 -9.01 18.68 -3.06
C LYS A 2 -7.91 17.81 -3.69
N PRO A 3 -8.21 17.03 -4.74
CA PRO A 3 -7.33 15.94 -5.19
C PRO A 3 -5.94 16.39 -5.65
N THR A 4 -5.78 17.69 -5.90
CA THR A 4 -4.54 18.35 -6.33
C THR A 4 -3.56 18.62 -5.20
N GLU A 5 -4.05 19.11 -4.07
CA GLU A 5 -3.21 19.46 -2.91
C GLU A 5 -2.71 18.17 -2.24
N ASP A 6 -3.61 17.21 -2.04
CA ASP A 6 -3.32 15.92 -1.41
C ASP A 6 -2.19 15.14 -2.13
N LEU A 7 -2.15 15.16 -3.46
CA LEU A 7 -1.09 14.49 -4.25
C LEU A 7 0.26 15.20 -4.13
N PHE A 8 0.26 16.54 -4.12
CA PHE A 8 1.47 17.32 -3.94
C PHE A 8 2.07 17.09 -2.55
N GLU A 9 1.24 17.14 -1.51
CA GLU A 9 1.64 16.87 -0.13
C GLU A 9 2.22 15.47 0.01
N LEU A 10 1.54 14.46 -0.56
CA LEU A 10 2.03 13.08 -0.53
C LEU A 10 3.39 12.95 -1.21
N ILE A 11 3.59 13.52 -2.41
CA ILE A 11 4.89 13.43 -3.11
C ILE A 11 5.98 14.19 -2.34
N ASN A 12 5.62 15.29 -1.68
CA ASN A 12 6.54 16.08 -0.87
C ASN A 12 6.98 15.33 0.40
N SER A 13 6.08 14.57 1.03
CA SER A 13 6.38 13.81 2.25
C SER A 13 7.31 12.60 2.02
N LEU A 14 7.45 12.13 0.78
CA LEU A 14 8.26 10.94 0.48
C LEU A 14 9.75 11.16 0.73
N THR A 15 10.39 10.18 1.37
CA THR A 15 11.85 10.13 1.52
C THR A 15 12.56 9.79 0.20
N LYS A 16 13.87 10.05 0.11
CA LYS A 16 14.67 9.69 -1.08
C LYS A 16 14.59 8.20 -1.41
N SER A 17 14.60 7.34 -0.38
CA SER A 17 14.45 5.90 -0.50
C SER A 17 13.08 5.50 -1.03
N GLU A 18 12.00 6.09 -0.50
CA GLU A 18 10.63 5.82 -0.97
C GLU A 18 10.42 6.24 -2.42
N LYS A 19 10.94 7.42 -2.82
CA LYS A 19 10.89 7.88 -4.21
C LYS A 19 11.67 6.97 -5.15
N ARG A 20 12.82 6.45 -4.73
CA ARG A 20 13.58 5.47 -5.51
C ARG A 20 12.81 4.16 -5.64
N TYR A 21 12.28 3.64 -4.54
CA TYR A 21 11.48 2.43 -4.53
C TYR A 21 10.25 2.56 -5.44
N PHE A 22 9.52 3.68 -5.37
CA PHE A 22 8.37 3.95 -6.23
C PHE A 22 8.71 3.89 -7.72
N ARG A 23 9.85 4.44 -8.15
CA ARG A 23 10.30 4.35 -9.56
C ARG A 23 10.58 2.91 -10.00
N ILE A 24 11.18 2.11 -9.12
CA ILE A 24 11.43 0.68 -9.39
C ILE A 24 10.11 -0.07 -9.43
N TYR A 25 9.27 0.09 -8.41
CA TYR A 25 7.95 -0.52 -8.30
C TYR A 25 7.09 -0.24 -9.53
N SER A 26 6.96 1.04 -9.90
CA SER A 26 6.22 1.44 -11.10
C SER A 26 6.82 0.86 -12.38
N SER A 27 8.14 0.80 -12.53
CA SER A 27 8.78 0.20 -13.70
C SER A 27 8.46 -1.30 -13.86
N LEU A 28 8.35 -2.03 -12.75
CA LEU A 28 8.01 -3.46 -12.74
C LEU A 28 6.54 -3.71 -13.08
N LEU A 29 5.63 -2.86 -12.58
CA LEU A 29 4.21 -2.95 -12.95
C LEU A 29 3.98 -2.53 -14.40
N SER A 30 4.84 -1.66 -14.93
CA SER A 30 4.68 -1.07 -16.25
C SER A 30 5.22 -1.98 -17.34
N GLY A 31 4.52 -3.07 -17.62
CA GLY A 31 4.85 -3.94 -18.75
C GLY A 31 4.74 -3.18 -20.07
N LYS A 32 5.82 -2.56 -20.57
CA LYS A 32 5.98 -1.91 -21.89
C LYS A 32 4.81 -1.02 -22.41
N ARG A 33 3.81 -0.60 -21.62
CA ARG A 33 2.66 0.17 -22.13
C ARG A 33 2.85 1.68 -21.95
N LYS A 34 2.51 2.42 -23.00
CA LYS A 34 2.71 3.88 -23.13
C LYS A 34 1.94 4.71 -22.09
N GLN A 35 0.77 4.24 -21.65
CA GLN A 35 -0.03 4.91 -20.60
C GLN A 35 0.68 4.92 -19.26
N GLU A 36 1.47 3.90 -18.97
CA GLU A 36 2.15 3.76 -17.69
C GLU A 36 3.35 4.73 -17.55
N MET A 37 3.84 5.24 -18.68
CA MET A 37 4.86 6.30 -18.69
C MET A 37 4.29 7.67 -18.30
N ASN A 38 2.98 7.91 -18.43
CA ASN A 38 2.39 9.24 -18.23
C ASN A 38 2.33 9.65 -16.76
N TYR A 39 1.97 8.72 -15.85
CA TYR A 39 1.96 9.02 -14.42
C TYR A 39 3.38 9.21 -13.86
N LEU A 40 4.39 8.53 -14.43
CA LEU A 40 5.80 8.75 -14.07
C LEU A 40 6.27 10.14 -14.50
N LYS A 41 5.89 10.60 -15.70
CA LYS A 41 6.15 11.97 -16.14
C LYS A 41 5.50 12.98 -15.20
N LEU A 42 4.24 12.75 -14.80
CA LEU A 42 3.54 13.60 -13.85
C LEU A 42 4.23 13.63 -12.48
N PHE A 43 4.62 12.46 -11.96
CA PHE A 43 5.36 12.34 -10.70
C PHE A 43 6.66 13.16 -10.71
N ASN A 44 7.48 13.02 -11.76
CA ASN A 44 8.75 13.73 -11.89
C ASN A 44 8.55 15.27 -11.98
N GLU A 45 7.46 15.74 -12.59
CA GLU A 45 7.19 17.17 -12.65
C GLU A 45 6.65 17.72 -11.33
N ILE A 46 5.78 16.99 -10.64
CA ILE A 46 5.31 17.39 -9.31
C ILE A 46 6.47 17.39 -8.31
N GLU A 47 7.34 16.38 -8.33
CA GLU A 47 8.54 16.32 -7.47
C GLU A 47 9.46 17.52 -7.68
N LYS A 48 9.59 18.04 -8.91
CA LYS A 48 10.33 19.29 -9.18
C LYS A 48 9.65 20.49 -8.52
N GLN A 49 8.33 20.58 -8.61
CA GLN A 49 7.57 21.65 -7.96
C GLN A 49 7.64 21.57 -6.42
N CYS A 50 7.73 20.37 -5.83
CA CYS A 50 7.93 20.21 -4.40
C CYS A 50 9.21 20.90 -3.91
N LYS A 51 10.28 20.90 -4.73
CA LYS A 51 11.53 21.62 -4.40
C LYS A 51 11.35 23.14 -4.32
N THR A 52 10.36 23.69 -5.04
CA THR A 52 10.01 25.11 -5.02
C THR A 52 8.92 25.44 -4.00
N GLY A 53 8.34 24.44 -3.34
CA GLY A 53 7.32 24.60 -2.30
C GLY A 53 5.91 24.99 -2.78
N ILE A 54 5.73 25.28 -4.07
CA ILE A 54 4.46 25.78 -4.63
C ILE A 54 3.98 24.82 -5.72
N TYR A 55 2.75 24.33 -5.59
CA TYR A 55 2.07 23.55 -6.61
C TYR A 55 1.44 24.47 -7.67
N ASP A 56 1.76 24.23 -8.94
CA ASP A 56 1.24 24.99 -10.09
C ASP A 56 0.76 24.03 -11.19
N GLU A 57 -0.56 23.79 -11.21
CA GLU A 57 -1.18 22.93 -12.21
C GLU A 57 -1.14 23.56 -13.62
N LYS A 58 -1.15 24.89 -13.74
CA LYS A 58 -1.11 25.56 -15.05
C LYS A 58 0.21 25.25 -15.75
N LYS A 59 1.32 25.34 -15.03
CA LYS A 59 2.64 24.95 -15.55
C LYS A 59 2.70 23.49 -16.01
N ILE A 60 2.04 22.57 -15.28
CA ILE A 60 1.96 21.16 -15.70
C ILE A 60 1.17 21.02 -17.01
N LYS A 61 0.02 21.70 -17.12
CA LYS A 61 -0.82 21.69 -18.33
C LYS A 61 -0.09 22.29 -19.54
N GLU A 62 0.63 23.39 -19.35
CA GLU A 62 1.42 24.03 -20.39
C GLU A 62 2.58 23.15 -20.85
N LYS A 63 3.34 22.58 -19.90
CA LYS A 63 4.50 21.73 -20.19
C LYS A 63 4.15 20.48 -21.01
N PHE A 64 2.98 19.92 -20.77
CA PHE A 64 2.52 18.71 -21.44
C PHE A 64 1.42 18.99 -22.48
N LYS A 65 1.25 20.25 -22.89
CA LYS A 65 0.30 20.66 -23.92
C LYS A 65 0.51 19.81 -25.18
N GLY A 66 -0.57 19.21 -25.69
CA GLY A 66 -0.53 18.29 -26.83
C GLY A 66 -0.43 16.80 -26.48
N ASN A 67 -0.13 16.43 -25.23
CA ASN A 67 -0.24 15.04 -24.80
C ASN A 67 -1.70 14.68 -24.46
N ASN A 68 -2.17 13.54 -24.98
CA ASN A 68 -3.52 13.04 -24.72
C ASN A 68 -3.82 12.84 -23.21
N PHE A 69 -2.80 12.58 -22.38
CA PHE A 69 -3.01 12.36 -20.95
C PHE A 69 -3.45 13.62 -20.19
N ILE A 70 -3.17 14.83 -20.71
CA ILE A 70 -3.61 16.08 -20.07
C ILE A 70 -5.14 16.22 -20.11
N LYS A 71 -5.80 15.66 -21.12
CA LYS A 71 -7.27 15.58 -21.17
C LYS A 71 -7.84 14.74 -20.02
N GLN A 72 -7.04 13.83 -19.46
CA GLN A 72 -7.39 12.94 -18.36
C GLN A 72 -6.53 13.21 -17.11
N LEU A 73 -6.12 14.47 -16.91
CA LEU A 73 -5.20 14.83 -15.82
C LEU A 73 -5.78 14.48 -14.44
N THR A 74 -7.07 14.70 -14.21
CA THR A 74 -7.75 14.34 -12.95
C THR A 74 -7.66 12.83 -12.68
N PHE A 75 -7.97 12.01 -13.67
CA PHE A 75 -7.86 10.55 -13.56
C PHE A 75 -6.40 10.12 -13.31
N THR A 76 -5.46 10.69 -14.06
CA THR A 76 -4.03 10.38 -13.93
C THR A 76 -3.49 10.75 -12.54
N LYS A 77 -3.92 11.88 -11.96
CA LYS A 77 -3.59 12.28 -10.59
C LYS A 77 -4.10 11.28 -9.56
N ASN A 78 -5.38 10.91 -9.65
CA ASN A 78 -5.98 9.94 -8.73
C ASN A 78 -5.31 8.56 -8.84
N TYR A 79 -5.01 8.12 -10.06
CA TYR A 79 -4.28 6.89 -10.29
C TYR A 79 -2.86 6.95 -9.68
N LEU A 80 -2.13 8.04 -9.91
CA LEU A 80 -0.79 8.25 -9.36
C LEU A 80 -0.81 8.24 -7.83
N TYR A 81 -1.76 8.94 -7.20
CA TYR A 81 -1.93 8.95 -5.75
C TYR A 81 -2.07 7.54 -5.18
N ASN A 82 -3.03 6.77 -5.72
CA ASN A 82 -3.28 5.40 -5.28
C ASN A 82 -2.08 4.47 -5.55
N LEU A 83 -1.37 4.68 -6.65
CA LEU A 83 -0.19 3.91 -6.99
C LEU A 83 0.98 4.19 -6.03
N ILE A 84 1.16 5.44 -5.62
CA ILE A 84 2.16 5.82 -4.60
C ILE A 84 1.82 5.15 -3.27
N LEU A 85 0.56 5.23 -2.81
CA LEU A 85 0.16 4.57 -1.57
C LEU A 85 0.38 3.05 -1.62
N LYS A 86 0.03 2.41 -2.75
CA LYS A 86 0.28 0.98 -2.94
C LYS A 86 1.79 0.66 -2.94
N SER A 87 2.61 1.51 -3.52
CA SER A 87 4.06 1.36 -3.49
C SER A 87 4.60 1.51 -2.07
N LEU A 88 4.14 2.49 -1.29
CA LEU A 88 4.55 2.68 0.10
C LEU A 88 4.15 1.49 0.97
N PHE A 89 2.93 0.99 0.77
CA PHE A 89 2.46 -0.21 1.44
C PHE A 89 3.42 -1.40 1.22
N ASN A 90 3.87 -1.63 -0.02
CA ASN A 90 4.86 -2.68 -0.31
C ASN A 90 6.28 -2.34 0.19
N PHE A 91 6.65 -1.06 0.26
CA PHE A 91 7.94 -0.64 0.80
C PHE A 91 8.06 -0.96 2.30
N TYR A 92 6.99 -0.70 3.05
CA TYR A 92 6.95 -0.98 4.49
C TYR A 92 6.55 -2.42 4.82
N SER A 93 5.93 -3.15 3.89
CA SER A 93 5.43 -4.50 4.16
C SER A 93 6.52 -5.49 4.56
N ASP A 94 7.70 -5.32 3.97
CA ASP A 94 8.80 -6.26 4.16
C ASP A 94 9.63 -5.96 5.41
N ASN A 95 9.47 -4.77 6.01
CA ASN A 95 10.36 -4.26 7.04
C ASN A 95 9.64 -3.80 8.33
N SER A 96 8.32 -3.71 8.33
CA SER A 96 7.56 -3.32 9.52
C SER A 96 7.07 -4.56 10.29
N PRO A 97 7.57 -4.79 11.52
CA PRO A 97 7.02 -5.83 12.40
C PRO A 97 5.51 -5.79 12.56
N ASP A 98 4.93 -4.59 12.57
CA ASP A 98 3.49 -4.37 12.74
C ASP A 98 2.72 -4.81 11.53
N PHE A 99 3.28 -4.52 10.37
CA PHE A 99 2.70 -4.96 9.13
C PHE A 99 2.75 -6.48 8.98
N ILE A 100 3.91 -7.08 9.24
CA ILE A 100 4.11 -8.53 9.19
C ILE A 100 3.14 -9.23 10.14
N SER A 101 3.02 -8.70 11.37
CA SER A 101 2.10 -9.19 12.39
C SER A 101 0.64 -9.09 11.95
N ALA A 102 0.20 -7.91 11.52
CA ALA A 102 -1.17 -7.66 11.09
C ALA A 102 -1.55 -8.51 9.87
N LEU A 103 -0.65 -8.64 8.89
CA LEU A 103 -0.84 -9.48 7.71
C LEU A 103 -0.92 -10.96 8.10
N GLY A 104 -0.08 -11.41 9.04
CA GLY A 104 -0.13 -12.76 9.58
C GLY A 104 -1.49 -13.09 10.20
N VAL A 105 -2.00 -12.22 11.08
CA VAL A 105 -3.32 -12.36 11.71
C VAL A 105 -4.44 -12.34 10.66
N PHE A 106 -4.36 -11.43 9.68
CA PHE A 106 -5.33 -11.39 8.59
C PHE A 106 -5.36 -12.69 7.79
N LYS A 107 -4.20 -13.23 7.42
CA LYS A 107 -4.08 -14.50 6.69
C LYS A 107 -4.69 -15.66 7.49
N GLN A 108 -4.46 -15.72 8.79
CA GLN A 108 -5.06 -16.73 9.67
C GLN A 108 -6.59 -16.63 9.66
N ARG A 109 -7.14 -15.45 9.88
CA ARG A 109 -8.60 -15.22 9.81
C ARG A 109 -9.19 -15.62 8.46
N LEU A 110 -8.50 -15.32 7.36
CA LEU A 110 -8.94 -15.67 6.01
C LEU A 110 -8.96 -17.19 5.77
N LEU A 111 -7.89 -17.89 6.13
CA LEU A 111 -7.79 -19.35 5.99
C LEU A 111 -8.86 -20.06 6.81
N TYR A 112 -9.08 -19.61 8.04
CA TYR A 112 -10.12 -20.13 8.91
C TYR A 112 -11.52 -19.92 8.31
N LYS A 113 -11.85 -18.70 7.87
CA LYS A 113 -13.14 -18.37 7.22
C LYS A 113 -13.39 -19.19 5.96
N LYS A 114 -12.34 -19.64 5.28
CA LYS A 114 -12.42 -20.50 4.09
C LYS A 114 -12.48 -22.00 4.42
N GLY A 115 -12.52 -22.39 5.69
CA GLY A 115 -12.52 -23.81 6.10
C GLY A 115 -11.18 -24.52 5.90
N LEU A 116 -10.10 -23.77 5.60
CA LEU A 116 -8.77 -24.32 5.33
C LEU A 116 -7.99 -24.54 6.63
N TYR A 117 -8.56 -25.31 7.57
CA TYR A 117 -8.06 -25.45 8.94
C TYR A 117 -6.64 -26.02 9.01
N ASN A 118 -6.29 -26.98 8.15
CA ASN A 118 -4.93 -27.52 8.09
C ASN A 118 -3.89 -26.45 7.71
N GLN A 119 -4.26 -25.49 6.87
CA GLN A 119 -3.37 -24.37 6.52
C GLN A 119 -3.30 -23.34 7.65
N TYR A 120 -4.43 -23.09 8.30
CA TYR A 120 -4.53 -22.24 9.48
C TYR A 120 -3.58 -22.74 10.59
N PHE A 121 -3.79 -23.96 11.08
CA PHE A 121 -3.02 -24.50 12.21
C PHE A 121 -1.52 -24.60 11.93
N ARG A 122 -1.11 -24.92 10.68
CA ARG A 122 0.31 -24.91 10.28
C ARG A 122 0.98 -23.54 10.50
N GLY A 123 0.29 -22.45 10.19
CA GLY A 123 0.83 -21.10 10.34
C GLY A 123 0.56 -20.46 11.71
N PHE A 124 -0.37 -21.00 12.50
CA PHE A 124 -0.87 -20.38 13.72
C PHE A 124 0.22 -20.14 14.76
N LYS A 125 1.04 -21.16 15.03
CA LYS A 125 2.16 -21.06 15.99
C LYS A 125 3.16 -19.98 15.59
N SER A 126 3.55 -19.96 14.31
CA SER A 126 4.51 -18.97 13.80
C SER A 126 3.97 -17.54 13.91
N VAL A 127 2.69 -17.33 13.63
CA VAL A 127 2.06 -16.00 13.76
C VAL A 127 2.04 -15.55 15.22
N ASN A 128 1.65 -16.41 16.16
CA ASN A 128 1.63 -16.05 17.59
C ASN A 128 3.03 -15.74 18.13
N LEU A 129 4.04 -16.52 17.75
CA LEU A 129 5.43 -16.25 18.13
C LEU A 129 5.91 -14.89 17.62
N ASN A 130 5.52 -14.50 16.41
CA ASN A 130 5.82 -13.17 15.89
C ASN A 130 5.08 -12.07 16.67
N LEU A 131 3.82 -12.28 17.03
CA LEU A 131 3.06 -11.32 17.85
C LEU A 131 3.67 -11.14 19.23
N GLU A 132 4.13 -12.21 19.87
CA GLU A 132 4.83 -12.17 21.16
C GLU A 132 6.17 -11.45 21.03
N LYS A 133 6.97 -11.82 20.02
CA LYS A 133 8.29 -11.20 19.76
C LYS A 133 8.20 -9.68 19.58
N TYR A 134 7.12 -9.19 19.00
CA TYR A 134 6.90 -7.75 18.75
C TYR A 134 5.92 -7.11 19.74
N GLU A 135 5.64 -7.78 20.87
CA GLU A 135 4.81 -7.26 21.98
C GLU A 135 3.41 -6.80 21.54
N ARG A 136 2.84 -7.46 20.53
CA ARG A 136 1.50 -7.18 19.98
C ARG A 136 0.42 -7.95 20.73
N TYR A 137 0.39 -7.81 22.05
CA TYR A 137 -0.47 -8.60 22.95
C TYR A 137 -1.96 -8.46 22.68
N GLY A 138 -2.46 -7.28 22.29
CA GLY A 138 -3.87 -7.11 21.92
C GLY A 138 -4.27 -8.03 20.74
N GLN A 139 -3.49 -8.00 19.66
CA GLN A 139 -3.71 -8.87 18.50
C GLN A 139 -3.53 -10.36 18.82
N LEU A 140 -2.59 -10.69 19.72
CA LEU A 140 -2.39 -12.05 20.21
C LEU A 140 -3.64 -12.57 20.94
N THR A 141 -4.20 -11.79 21.87
CA THR A 141 -5.40 -12.19 22.61
C THR A 141 -6.60 -12.43 21.69
N ASP A 142 -6.80 -11.58 20.69
CA ASP A 142 -7.87 -11.75 19.70
C ASP A 142 -7.67 -13.00 18.83
N ASN A 143 -6.43 -13.27 18.42
CA ASN A 143 -6.11 -14.46 17.63
C ASN A 143 -6.32 -15.76 18.43
N LEU A 144 -5.97 -15.77 19.73
CA LEU A 144 -6.21 -16.91 20.63
C LEU A 144 -7.70 -17.13 20.95
N LYS A 145 -8.46 -16.05 21.14
CA LYS A 145 -9.93 -16.12 21.32
C LYS A 145 -10.63 -16.77 20.13
N THR A 146 -10.17 -16.46 18.91
CA THR A 146 -10.72 -17.05 17.67
C THR A 146 -10.68 -18.59 17.70
N VAL A 147 -9.65 -19.19 18.30
CA VAL A 147 -9.57 -20.65 18.49
C VAL A 147 -10.50 -21.14 19.62
N SER A 148 -10.54 -20.42 20.73
CA SER A 148 -11.27 -20.83 21.93
C SER A 148 -12.79 -20.86 21.73
N TYR A 149 -13.35 -19.82 21.09
CA TYR A 149 -14.79 -19.76 20.79
C TYR A 149 -15.26 -20.80 19.76
N THR A 150 -14.33 -21.40 19.02
CA THR A 150 -14.67 -22.32 17.92
C THR A 150 -14.55 -23.78 18.31
N HIS A 151 -13.71 -24.12 19.30
CA HIS A 151 -13.79 -25.43 19.97
C HIS A 151 -15.13 -25.61 20.68
N LEU A 152 -15.67 -24.56 21.31
CA LEU A 152 -16.98 -24.62 21.96
C LEU A 152 -18.13 -24.90 20.98
N ARG A 153 -18.12 -24.29 19.79
CA ARG A 153 -19.15 -24.51 18.76
C ARG A 153 -19.05 -25.85 18.02
N ALA A 154 -17.87 -26.47 17.95
CA ALA A 154 -17.68 -27.77 17.31
C ALA A 154 -18.22 -28.95 18.15
N HIS A 155 -18.52 -28.71 19.43
CA HIS A 155 -19.14 -29.68 20.35
C HIS A 155 -20.65 -29.48 20.54
N GLU A 156 -21.25 -28.50 19.85
CA GLU A 156 -22.69 -28.17 19.92
C GLU A 156 -23.49 -28.64 18.69
N THR A 157 -22.89 -29.43 17.79
CA THR A 157 -23.53 -30.04 16.61
C THR A 157 -23.26 -31.53 16.57
#